data_AF-A0A9W6X020-F1
#
_entry.id   AF-A0A9W6X020-F1
#
_cell.length_a   1.000
_cell.length_b   1.000
_cell.length_c   1.000
_cell.angle_alpha   90.00
_cell.angle_beta   90.00
_cell.angle_gamma   90.00
#
_symmetry.space_group_name_H-M   'P 1'
#
loop_
_entity.id
_entity.type
_entity.pdbx_description
1 polymer ?
#
loop_
_entity_poly.entity_id
_entity_poly.type
_entity_poly.pdbx_seq_one_letter_code
_entity_poly.pdbx_strand_id
1 'polypeptide(L)'
;MFEDMILSEKGQGIFCSEKHWTKLLAMVPDEDIRANMARRWGATNCNTTPSDKWRELRDAVDKQVLKNANSARSGSSLKRQASNGDANKRFAAAELRTCLQEIVLAYLYPRLDANVSKQRNHLLKSPFAVHPKTGRVCVPIDVSSMKKFDPFTVPTLGQLFEELDSDKDATSMNKYVELFESSFLKPLVLAAKRKEREARESDAAMTGDW
;
A
#
# COMPACT_ATOMS: atom_id res chain seq x y z
N MET A 1 2.34 -3.44 -10.50
CA MET A 1 1.42 -3.44 -9.34
C MET A 1 0.21 -2.54 -9.55
N PHE A 2 0.35 -1.22 -9.75
CA PHE A 2 -0.83 -0.36 -10.02
C PHE A 2 -1.56 -0.79 -11.29
N GLU A 3 -0.84 -0.94 -12.39
CA GLU A 3 -1.40 -1.41 -13.66
C GLU A 3 -2.03 -2.81 -13.49
N ASP A 4 -1.33 -3.76 -12.86
CA ASP A 4 -1.84 -5.13 -12.72
C ASP A 4 -3.03 -5.27 -11.75
N MET A 5 -2.97 -4.65 -10.57
CA MET A 5 -3.97 -4.85 -9.50
C MET A 5 -5.16 -3.90 -9.61
N ILE A 6 -4.92 -2.66 -10.05
CA ILE A 6 -5.97 -1.63 -10.07
C ILE A 6 -6.54 -1.47 -11.47
N LEU A 7 -5.68 -1.46 -12.50
CA LEU A 7 -6.07 -1.09 -13.86
C LEU A 7 -6.35 -2.26 -14.79
N SER A 8 -5.91 -3.48 -14.49
CA SER A 8 -6.16 -4.62 -15.38
C SER A 8 -7.65 -4.97 -15.46
N GLU A 9 -8.05 -5.69 -16.51
CA GLU A 9 -9.43 -6.17 -16.68
C GLU A 9 -9.91 -7.05 -15.50
N LYS A 10 -8.97 -7.76 -14.86
CA LYS A 10 -9.21 -8.57 -13.66
C LYS A 10 -8.89 -7.82 -12.36
N GLY A 11 -8.55 -6.53 -12.46
CA GLY A 11 -8.20 -5.68 -11.34
C GLY A 11 -9.43 -5.10 -10.64
N GLN A 12 -9.28 -3.94 -10.00
CA GLN A 12 -10.35 -3.28 -9.24
C GLN A 12 -11.39 -2.56 -10.12
N GLY A 13 -11.27 -2.62 -11.45
CA GLY A 13 -12.25 -2.09 -12.38
C GLY A 13 -12.48 -0.56 -12.32
N ILE A 14 -11.44 0.20 -11.90
CA ILE A 14 -11.54 1.65 -11.67
C ILE A 14 -11.89 2.42 -12.94
N PHE A 15 -11.48 1.92 -14.11
CA PHE A 15 -11.77 2.54 -15.40
C PHE A 15 -12.90 1.85 -16.20
N CYS A 16 -13.63 0.91 -15.58
CA CYS A 16 -14.67 0.14 -16.26
C CYS A 16 -16.01 0.89 -16.38
N SER A 17 -16.29 1.86 -15.51
CA SER A 17 -17.54 2.65 -15.56
C SER A 17 -17.34 4.10 -15.12
N GLU A 18 -18.23 4.97 -15.57
CA GLU A 18 -18.21 6.40 -15.25
C GLU A 18 -18.24 6.69 -13.75
N LYS A 19 -19.04 5.91 -13.04
CA LYS A 19 -19.12 5.96 -11.57
C LYS A 19 -17.75 5.71 -10.92
N HIS A 20 -16.91 4.86 -11.51
CA HIS A 20 -15.64 4.47 -10.93
C HIS A 20 -14.51 5.45 -11.25
N TRP A 21 -14.39 5.90 -12.52
CA TRP A 21 -13.28 6.79 -12.88
C TRP A 21 -13.48 8.22 -12.42
N THR A 22 -14.71 8.66 -12.14
CA THR A 22 -14.99 10.01 -11.62
C THR A 22 -14.23 10.29 -10.32
N LYS A 23 -14.12 9.30 -9.42
CA LYS A 23 -13.36 9.47 -8.16
C LYS A 23 -11.86 9.63 -8.39
N LEU A 24 -11.31 8.91 -9.37
CA LEU A 24 -9.91 9.04 -9.75
C LEU A 24 -9.66 10.39 -10.44
N LEU A 25 -10.53 10.79 -11.37
CA LEU A 25 -10.42 12.08 -12.04
C LEU A 25 -10.49 13.24 -11.06
N ALA A 26 -11.29 13.15 -9.99
CA ALA A 26 -11.34 14.17 -8.95
C ALA A 26 -9.99 14.41 -8.22
N MET A 27 -9.05 13.48 -8.32
CA MET A 27 -7.68 13.65 -7.80
C MET A 27 -6.74 14.40 -8.76
N VAL A 28 -7.18 14.66 -9.99
CA VAL A 28 -6.41 15.44 -10.97
C VAL A 28 -6.77 16.92 -10.78
N PRO A 29 -5.81 17.80 -10.42
CA PRO A 29 -6.12 19.19 -10.07
C PRO A 29 -6.57 20.04 -11.27
N ASP A 30 -6.19 19.65 -12.49
CA ASP A 30 -6.50 20.37 -13.73
C ASP A 30 -7.91 20.04 -14.27
N GLU A 31 -8.80 21.04 -14.30
CA GLU A 31 -10.21 20.86 -14.70
C GLU A 31 -10.37 20.50 -16.17
N ASP A 32 -9.54 21.08 -17.03
CA ASP A 32 -9.59 20.84 -18.47
C ASP A 32 -9.20 19.39 -18.77
N ILE A 33 -8.17 18.87 -18.11
CA ILE A 33 -7.80 17.44 -18.21
C ILE A 33 -8.98 16.57 -17.75
N ARG A 34 -9.59 16.85 -16.59
CA ARG A 34 -10.74 16.07 -16.09
C ARG A 34 -11.90 16.06 -17.08
N ALA A 35 -12.31 17.24 -17.56
CA ALA A 35 -13.44 17.36 -18.49
C ALA A 35 -13.16 16.67 -19.83
N ASN A 36 -11.94 16.80 -20.35
CA ASN A 36 -11.53 16.13 -21.59
C ASN A 36 -11.55 14.61 -21.45
N MET A 37 -11.01 14.07 -20.36
CA MET A 37 -11.01 12.62 -20.10
C MET A 37 -12.43 12.11 -19.90
N ALA A 38 -13.25 12.78 -19.08
CA ALA A 38 -14.63 12.38 -18.84
C ALA A 38 -15.46 12.34 -20.13
N ARG A 39 -15.35 13.36 -20.98
CA ARG A 39 -16.02 13.42 -22.29
C ARG A 39 -15.56 12.30 -23.22
N ARG A 40 -14.24 12.05 -23.30
CA ARG A 40 -13.67 11.03 -24.19
C ARG A 40 -14.07 9.62 -23.75
N TRP A 41 -14.06 9.35 -22.45
CA TRP A 41 -14.35 8.02 -21.90
C TRP A 41 -15.85 7.74 -21.76
N GLY A 42 -16.69 8.77 -21.67
CA GLY A 42 -18.16 8.66 -21.65
C GLY A 42 -18.80 8.60 -23.05
N ALA A 43 -18.01 8.74 -24.12
CA ALA A 43 -18.54 8.64 -25.48
C ALA A 43 -19.06 7.23 -25.78
N THR A 44 -20.20 7.11 -26.45
CA THR A 44 -20.86 5.84 -26.78
C THR A 44 -20.02 4.90 -27.66
N ASN A 45 -19.04 5.45 -28.38
CA ASN A 45 -18.09 4.71 -29.22
C ASN A 45 -16.72 4.52 -28.57
N CYS A 46 -16.60 4.74 -27.26
CA CYS A 46 -15.34 4.60 -26.55
C CYS A 46 -14.96 3.12 -26.43
N ASN A 47 -13.90 2.71 -27.14
CA ASN A 47 -13.35 1.35 -27.09
C ASN A 47 -11.97 1.32 -26.39
N THR A 48 -11.70 2.25 -25.48
CA THR A 48 -10.42 2.31 -24.78
C THR A 48 -10.39 1.35 -23.60
N THR A 49 -9.33 0.55 -23.51
CA THR A 49 -9.13 -0.33 -22.36
C THR A 49 -8.81 0.49 -21.11
N PRO A 50 -9.00 -0.04 -19.89
CA PRO A 50 -8.54 0.59 -18.65
C PRO A 50 -7.08 1.06 -18.68
N SER A 51 -6.18 0.26 -19.26
CA SER A 51 -4.77 0.60 -19.43
C SER A 51 -4.56 1.76 -20.41
N ASP A 52 -5.38 1.82 -21.47
CA ASP A 52 -5.37 2.95 -22.40
C ASP A 52 -5.83 4.24 -21.75
N LYS A 53 -6.91 4.19 -20.96
CA LYS A 53 -7.42 5.35 -20.21
C LYS A 53 -6.36 5.91 -19.25
N TRP A 54 -5.64 5.03 -18.54
CA TRP A 54 -4.53 5.47 -17.69
C TRP A 54 -3.39 6.11 -18.49
N ARG A 55 -3.00 5.52 -19.62
CA ARG A 55 -1.97 6.09 -20.50
C ARG A 55 -2.37 7.45 -21.04
N GLU A 56 -3.62 7.59 -21.51
CA GLU A 56 -4.16 8.86 -21.99
C GLU A 56 -4.11 9.96 -20.91
N LEU A 57 -4.45 9.61 -19.67
CA LEU A 57 -4.37 10.54 -18.54
C LEU A 57 -2.93 10.94 -18.24
N ARG A 58 -1.99 9.97 -18.19
CA ARG A 58 -0.56 10.25 -17.99
C ARG A 58 -0.04 11.21 -19.05
N ASP A 59 -0.30 10.91 -20.32
CA ASP A 59 0.15 11.73 -21.45
C ASP A 59 -0.44 13.15 -21.38
N ALA A 60 -1.70 13.29 -20.97
CA ALA A 60 -2.35 14.59 -20.82
C ALA A 60 -1.70 15.43 -19.70
N VAL A 61 -1.44 14.80 -18.55
CA VAL A 61 -0.76 15.44 -17.41
C VAL A 61 0.66 15.84 -17.79
N ASP A 62 1.44 14.94 -18.39
CA ASP A 62 2.83 15.19 -18.77
C ASP A 62 2.94 16.32 -19.80
N LYS A 63 2.05 16.35 -20.81
CA LYS A 63 1.98 17.45 -21.78
C LYS A 63 1.68 18.78 -21.11
N GLN A 64 0.76 18.80 -20.15
CA GLN A 64 0.38 20.02 -19.45
C GLN A 64 1.50 20.49 -18.50
N VAL A 65 2.19 19.57 -17.83
CA VAL A 65 3.38 19.86 -17.02
C VAL A 65 4.51 20.46 -17.87
N LEU A 66 4.80 19.88 -19.04
CA LEU A 66 5.80 20.39 -19.98
C LEU A 66 5.44 21.78 -20.51
N LYS A 67 4.17 21.99 -20.85
CA LYS A 67 3.66 23.31 -21.26
C LYS A 67 3.87 24.36 -20.18
N ASN A 68 3.51 24.05 -18.93
CA ASN A 68 3.71 24.94 -17.79
C ASN A 68 5.20 25.28 -17.56
N ALA A 69 6.08 24.28 -17.69
CA ALA A 69 7.52 24.48 -17.55
C ALA A 69 8.10 25.37 -18.67
N ASN A 70 7.66 25.18 -19.92
CA ASN A 70 8.09 25.99 -21.05
C ASN A 70 7.58 27.43 -20.97
N SER A 71 6.33 27.63 -20.54
CA SER A 71 5.78 28.97 -20.29
C SER A 71 6.52 29.71 -19.18
N ALA A 72 6.98 29.01 -18.14
CA ALA A 72 7.80 29.59 -17.09
C ALA A 72 9.20 30.02 -17.58
N ARG A 73 9.77 29.29 -18.55
CA ARG A 73 11.08 29.62 -19.16
C ARG A 73 11.00 30.74 -20.20
N SER A 74 9.90 30.82 -20.95
CA SER A 74 9.69 31.83 -22.01
C SER A 74 9.14 33.15 -21.48
N GLY A 75 8.81 33.24 -20.19
CA GLY A 75 8.32 34.44 -19.53
C GLY A 75 9.41 35.50 -19.38
N SER A 76 9.31 36.56 -20.20
CA SER A 76 10.05 37.81 -20.10
C SER A 76 10.07 38.34 -18.66
N SER A 77 11.25 38.77 -18.19
CA SER A 77 11.46 39.57 -16.98
C SER A 77 10.76 40.95 -17.08
N LEU A 78 9.44 40.98 -17.12
CA LEU A 78 8.66 42.19 -16.90
C LEU A 78 8.02 42.07 -15.51
N LYS A 79 8.70 42.75 -14.59
CA LYS A 79 8.41 43.01 -13.18
C LYS A 79 6.93 43.35 -12.94
N ARG A 80 6.03 42.35 -12.94
CA ARG A 80 4.65 42.49 -12.47
C ARG A 80 4.60 42.05 -11.02
N GLN A 81 3.96 42.87 -10.17
CA GLN A 81 3.64 42.47 -8.80
C GLN A 81 2.85 41.16 -8.85
N ALA A 82 3.36 40.13 -8.16
CA ALA A 82 2.72 38.83 -8.08
C ALA A 82 1.33 39.00 -7.47
N SER A 83 0.30 38.77 -8.28
CA SER A 83 -1.07 38.76 -7.80
C SER A 83 -1.33 37.46 -7.03
N ASN A 84 -2.34 37.40 -6.15
CA ASN A 84 -2.79 36.14 -5.54
C ASN A 84 -3.10 35.05 -6.59
N GLY A 85 -3.47 35.44 -7.82
CA GLY A 85 -3.67 34.53 -8.94
C GLY A 85 -2.39 33.81 -9.40
N ASP A 86 -1.21 34.41 -9.21
CA ASP A 86 0.07 33.78 -9.56
C ASP A 86 0.50 32.73 -8.53
N ALA A 87 0.18 32.94 -7.25
CA ALA A 87 0.45 31.96 -6.19
C ALA A 87 -0.42 30.70 -6.37
N ASN A 88 -1.73 30.85 -6.59
CA ASN A 88 -2.63 29.72 -6.84
C ASN A 88 -2.23 28.92 -8.09
N LYS A 89 -1.82 29.59 -9.17
CA LYS A 89 -1.33 28.92 -10.39
C LYS A 89 -0.07 28.10 -10.14
N ARG A 90 0.87 28.63 -9.34
CA ARG A 90 2.11 27.91 -8.98
C ARG A 90 1.82 26.71 -8.08
N PHE A 91 0.86 26.83 -7.18
CA PHE A 91 0.40 25.73 -6.33
C PHE A 91 -0.27 24.62 -7.16
N ALA A 92 -1.25 24.95 -8.01
CA ALA A 92 -1.89 23.97 -8.90
C ALA A 92 -0.88 23.31 -9.86
N ALA A 93 0.10 24.05 -10.37
CA ALA A 93 1.19 23.49 -11.17
C ALA A 93 2.12 22.58 -10.34
N ALA A 94 2.24 22.80 -9.03
CA ALA A 94 2.95 21.89 -8.15
C ALA A 94 2.17 20.60 -7.91
N GLU A 95 0.88 20.68 -7.60
CA GLU A 95 0.00 19.52 -7.44
C GLU A 95 -0.09 18.69 -8.71
N LEU A 96 -0.22 19.33 -9.89
CA LEU A 96 -0.28 18.61 -11.16
C LEU A 96 1.00 17.79 -11.44
N ARG A 97 2.16 18.25 -10.95
CA ARG A 97 3.43 17.50 -11.09
C ARG A 97 3.48 16.23 -10.25
N THR A 98 2.70 16.14 -9.17
CA THR A 98 2.70 15.00 -8.25
C THR A 98 1.40 14.20 -8.26
N CYS A 99 0.36 14.67 -8.95
CA CYS A 99 -0.98 14.08 -8.88
C CYS A 99 -1.02 12.61 -9.33
N LEU A 100 -0.21 12.20 -10.31
CA LEU A 100 -0.15 10.81 -10.75
C LEU A 100 0.43 9.89 -9.67
N GLN A 101 1.49 10.32 -8.99
CA GLN A 101 2.10 9.59 -7.88
C GLN A 101 1.13 9.55 -6.68
N GLU A 102 0.43 10.65 -6.40
CA GLU A 102 -0.58 10.72 -5.35
C GLU A 102 -1.76 9.78 -5.60
N ILE A 103 -2.21 9.67 -6.86
CA ILE A 103 -3.21 8.67 -7.27
C ILE A 103 -2.69 7.26 -6.98
N VAL A 104 -1.48 6.92 -7.40
CA VAL A 104 -0.91 5.59 -7.12
C VAL A 104 -0.86 5.31 -5.61
N LEU A 105 -0.43 6.29 -4.81
CA LEU A 105 -0.36 6.16 -3.35
C LEU A 105 -1.74 6.03 -2.72
N ALA A 106 -2.75 6.79 -3.13
CA ALA A 106 -4.08 6.72 -2.54
C ALA A 106 -4.76 5.35 -2.71
N TYR A 107 -4.39 4.63 -3.78
CA TYR A 107 -4.93 3.31 -4.11
C TYR A 107 -4.09 2.15 -3.57
N LEU A 108 -2.77 2.26 -3.53
CA LEU A 108 -1.89 1.15 -3.15
C LEU A 108 -1.23 1.30 -1.79
N TYR A 109 -1.11 2.51 -1.26
CA TYR A 109 -0.39 2.72 -0.02
C TYR A 109 -1.18 2.13 1.17
N PRO A 110 -0.52 1.41 2.09
CA PRO A 110 -1.17 0.85 3.27
C PRO A 110 -1.86 1.93 4.10
N ARG A 111 -3.15 1.75 4.39
CA ARG A 111 -3.88 2.61 5.34
C ARG A 111 -3.60 2.11 6.74
N LEU A 112 -2.69 2.79 7.43
CA LEU A 112 -2.30 2.44 8.80
C LEU A 112 -3.35 2.95 9.79
N ASP A 113 -3.84 2.06 10.66
CA ASP A 113 -4.58 2.48 11.84
C ASP A 113 -3.58 3.04 12.86
N ALA A 114 -3.39 4.36 12.84
CA ALA A 114 -2.37 5.00 13.65
C ALA A 114 -2.60 4.80 15.16
N ASN A 115 -3.83 4.55 15.61
CA ASN A 115 -4.12 4.41 17.04
C ASN A 115 -3.57 3.10 17.62
N VAL A 116 -3.32 2.09 16.80
CA VAL A 116 -2.71 0.83 17.24
C VAL A 116 -1.22 0.94 17.54
N SER A 117 -0.57 2.01 17.07
CA SER A 117 0.89 2.21 17.20
C SER A 117 1.30 3.41 18.05
N LYS A 118 0.36 4.30 18.43
CA LYS A 118 0.66 5.52 19.20
C LYS A 118 0.87 5.28 20.69
N GLN A 119 0.13 4.35 21.29
CA GLN A 119 0.09 4.15 22.74
C GLN A 119 0.69 2.79 23.11
N ARG A 120 1.51 2.76 24.17
CA ARG A 120 2.20 1.54 24.63
C ARG A 120 1.26 0.50 25.26
N ASN A 121 0.09 0.92 25.73
CA ASN A 121 -0.92 0.07 26.38
C ASN A 121 -2.01 -0.41 25.42
N HIS A 122 -1.85 -0.21 24.11
CA HIS A 122 -2.80 -0.71 23.13
C HIS A 122 -2.80 -2.25 23.12
N LEU A 123 -3.97 -2.85 23.30
CA LEU A 123 -4.13 -4.30 23.28
C LEU A 123 -4.31 -4.79 21.84
N LEU A 124 -3.46 -5.72 21.43
CA LEU A 124 -3.55 -6.40 20.14
C LEU A 124 -3.96 -7.86 20.32
N LYS A 125 -4.55 -8.43 19.26
CA LYS A 125 -4.89 -9.84 19.23
C LYS A 125 -3.62 -10.70 19.32
N SER A 126 -3.65 -11.73 20.16
CA SER A 126 -2.58 -12.72 20.25
C SER A 126 -2.43 -13.50 18.94
N PRO A 127 -1.20 -13.82 18.50
CA PRO A 127 -0.97 -14.89 17.54
C PRO A 127 -1.68 -16.18 17.98
N PHE A 128 -2.12 -16.97 17.00
CA PHE A 128 -2.86 -18.23 17.17
C PHE A 128 -4.25 -18.12 17.84
N ALA A 129 -4.73 -16.90 18.12
CA ALA A 129 -6.12 -16.72 18.55
C ALA A 129 -7.11 -17.13 17.43
N VAL A 130 -8.24 -17.71 17.82
CA VAL A 130 -9.33 -18.04 16.88
C VAL A 130 -10.21 -16.80 16.66
N HIS A 131 -10.46 -16.44 15.40
CA HIS A 131 -11.36 -15.35 15.08
C HIS A 131 -12.84 -15.80 15.24
N PRO A 132 -13.63 -15.18 16.13
CA PRO A 132 -14.91 -15.73 16.58
C PRO A 132 -15.94 -15.89 15.46
N LYS A 133 -15.98 -14.97 14.49
CA LYS A 133 -16.96 -15.04 13.40
C LYS A 133 -16.59 -16.00 12.27
N THR A 134 -15.31 -16.30 12.09
CA THR A 134 -14.82 -17.05 10.92
C THR A 134 -14.29 -18.43 11.30
N GLY A 135 -14.08 -18.70 12.60
CA GLY A 135 -13.43 -19.91 13.09
C GLY A 135 -11.96 -20.03 12.69
N ARG A 136 -11.41 -19.11 11.89
CA ARG A 136 -10.04 -19.16 11.37
C ARG A 136 -9.03 -18.83 12.46
N VAL A 137 -7.92 -19.55 12.47
CA VAL A 137 -6.80 -19.30 13.38
C VAL A 137 -5.95 -18.13 12.85
N CYS A 138 -5.56 -17.21 13.72
CA CYS A 138 -4.67 -16.10 13.39
C CYS A 138 -3.20 -16.58 13.29
N VAL A 139 -2.86 -17.14 12.13
CA VAL A 139 -1.54 -17.74 11.86
C VAL A 139 -0.48 -16.69 11.46
N PRO A 140 0.82 -16.94 11.77
CA PRO A 140 1.92 -16.18 11.21
C PRO A 140 1.99 -16.29 9.68
N ILE A 141 2.46 -15.23 9.03
CA ILE A 141 2.60 -15.16 7.57
C ILE A 141 4.09 -15.16 7.22
N ASP A 142 4.50 -16.06 6.34
CA ASP A 142 5.86 -16.08 5.81
C ASP A 142 6.05 -14.92 4.81
N VAL A 143 6.94 -13.99 5.17
CA VAL A 143 7.24 -12.81 4.35
C VAL A 143 7.87 -13.20 3.01
N SER A 144 8.68 -14.26 2.98
CA SER A 144 9.39 -14.71 1.77
C SER A 144 8.43 -15.29 0.73
N SER A 145 7.31 -15.85 1.16
CA SER A 145 6.28 -16.45 0.30
C SER A 145 4.93 -15.73 0.35
N MET A 146 4.90 -14.46 0.81
CA MET A 146 3.67 -13.68 1.04
C MET A 146 2.68 -13.66 -0.13
N LYS A 147 3.16 -13.64 -1.38
CA LYS A 147 2.30 -13.65 -2.57
C LYS A 147 1.44 -14.92 -2.71
N LYS A 148 1.84 -16.01 -2.04
CA LYS A 148 1.14 -17.31 -2.04
C LYS A 148 0.17 -17.46 -0.87
N PHE A 149 0.15 -16.51 0.08
CA PHE A 149 -0.72 -16.59 1.24
C PHE A 149 -2.17 -16.35 0.84
N ASP A 150 -3.03 -17.33 1.10
CA ASP A 150 -4.47 -17.23 0.89
C ASP A 150 -5.22 -17.24 2.24
N PRO A 151 -5.86 -16.12 2.64
CA PRO A 151 -6.58 -16.03 3.91
C PRO A 151 -7.80 -16.96 4.02
N PHE A 152 -8.29 -17.51 2.91
CA PHE A 152 -9.43 -18.43 2.91
C PHE A 152 -9.03 -19.87 3.20
N THR A 153 -7.74 -20.20 3.04
CA THR A 153 -7.18 -21.56 3.23
C THR A 153 -6.52 -21.77 4.60
N VAL A 154 -6.48 -20.73 5.43
CA VAL A 154 -5.94 -20.87 6.80
C VAL A 154 -6.83 -21.81 7.63
N PRO A 155 -6.25 -22.61 8.54
CA PRO A 155 -7.01 -23.59 9.30
C PRO A 155 -8.13 -22.97 10.12
N THR A 156 -9.24 -23.68 10.21
CA THR A 156 -10.36 -23.33 11.10
C THR A 156 -10.36 -24.24 12.33
N LEU A 157 -10.91 -23.76 13.44
CA LEU A 157 -11.02 -24.54 14.67
C LEU A 157 -11.79 -25.86 14.46
N GLY A 158 -12.88 -25.83 13.67
CA GLY A 158 -13.67 -27.03 13.36
C GLY A 158 -12.86 -28.06 12.56
N GLN A 159 -12.14 -27.60 11.52
CA GLN A 159 -11.24 -28.46 10.76
C GLN A 159 -10.16 -29.10 11.63
N LEU A 160 -9.57 -28.35 12.56
CA LEU A 160 -8.52 -28.87 13.43
C LEU A 160 -9.05 -29.90 14.42
N PHE A 161 -10.28 -29.73 14.89
CA PHE A 161 -10.95 -30.72 15.74
C PHE A 161 -11.13 -32.05 14.98
N GLU A 162 -11.64 -31.99 13.75
CA GLU A 162 -11.77 -33.18 12.89
C GLU A 162 -10.42 -33.83 12.55
N GLU A 163 -9.38 -33.04 12.32
CA GLU A 163 -8.03 -33.55 12.04
C GLU A 163 -7.44 -34.29 13.25
N LEU A 164 -7.65 -33.77 14.46
CA LEU A 164 -7.20 -34.40 15.71
C LEU A 164 -7.95 -35.70 16.01
N ASP A 165 -9.26 -35.74 15.80
CA ASP A 165 -10.07 -36.94 15.99
C ASP A 165 -9.77 -38.05 14.96
N SER A 166 -9.16 -37.69 13.83
CA SER A 166 -8.84 -38.62 12.74
C SER A 166 -7.54 -39.43 12.93
N ASP A 167 -6.97 -39.48 14.14
CA ASP A 167 -5.74 -40.22 14.50
C ASP A 167 -4.53 -39.87 13.61
N LYS A 168 -4.50 -38.65 13.06
CA LYS A 168 -3.36 -38.14 12.28
C LYS A 168 -2.26 -37.63 13.21
N ASP A 169 -1.01 -37.96 12.90
CA ASP A 169 0.17 -37.50 13.64
C ASP A 169 0.38 -35.96 13.58
N ALA A 170 -0.26 -35.28 12.62
CA ALA A 170 -0.08 -33.86 12.41
C ALA A 170 -1.36 -33.19 11.88
N THR A 171 -1.57 -31.94 12.32
CA THR A 171 -2.66 -31.09 11.84
C THR A 171 -2.15 -30.09 10.81
N SER A 172 -3.07 -29.45 10.11
CA SER A 172 -2.80 -28.32 9.22
C SER A 172 -2.17 -27.11 9.93
N MET A 173 -2.15 -27.07 11.28
CA MET A 173 -1.45 -26.05 12.07
C MET A 173 0.07 -26.21 12.12
N ASN A 174 0.61 -27.44 12.00
CA ASN A 174 2.03 -27.72 12.28
C ASN A 174 2.97 -26.79 11.50
N LYS A 175 2.71 -26.59 10.20
CA LYS A 175 3.51 -25.70 9.33
C LYS A 175 3.59 -24.25 9.84
N TYR A 176 2.54 -23.75 10.49
CA TYR A 176 2.51 -22.37 11.01
C TYR A 176 3.23 -22.25 12.35
N VAL A 177 3.18 -23.30 13.18
CA VAL A 177 3.95 -23.39 14.43
C VAL A 177 5.44 -23.48 14.13
N GLU A 178 5.83 -24.36 13.20
CA GLU A 178 7.21 -24.50 12.73
C GLU A 178 7.74 -23.19 12.13
N LEU A 179 6.93 -22.50 11.33
CA LEU A 179 7.27 -21.18 10.80
C LEU A 179 7.52 -20.17 11.93
N PHE A 180 6.64 -20.13 12.93
CA PHE A 180 6.79 -19.21 14.07
C PHE A 180 8.06 -19.50 14.88
N GLU A 181 8.33 -20.77 15.13
CA GLU A 181 9.50 -21.19 15.90
C GLU A 181 10.79 -20.86 15.15
N SER A 182 10.88 -21.27 13.88
CA SER A 182 12.09 -21.15 13.06
C SER A 182 12.39 -19.72 12.62
N SER A 183 11.35 -18.97 12.21
CA SER A 183 11.53 -17.66 11.57
C SER A 183 11.39 -16.50 12.54
N PHE A 184 10.77 -16.69 13.70
CA PHE A 184 10.56 -15.63 14.68
C PHE A 184 11.22 -15.95 16.03
N LEU A 185 10.82 -17.03 16.72
CA LEU A 185 11.26 -17.29 18.09
C LEU A 185 12.76 -17.56 18.20
N LYS A 186 13.31 -18.47 17.38
CA LYS A 186 14.73 -18.81 17.39
C LYS A 186 15.61 -17.57 17.10
N PRO A 187 15.39 -16.79 16.03
CA PRO A 187 16.13 -15.55 15.79
C PRO A 187 16.00 -14.53 16.93
N LEU A 188 14.80 -14.38 17.51
CA LEU A 188 14.56 -13.43 18.60
C LEU A 188 15.36 -13.79 19.85
N VAL A 189 15.39 -15.07 20.24
CA VAL A 189 16.17 -15.54 21.38
C VAL A 189 17.67 -15.33 21.15
N LEU A 190 18.17 -15.61 19.94
CA LEU A 190 19.57 -15.39 19.59
C LEU A 190 19.94 -13.91 19.63
N ALA A 191 19.06 -13.03 19.13
CA ALA A 191 19.26 -11.59 19.18
C ALA A 191 19.26 -11.06 20.63
N ALA A 192 18.36 -11.56 21.48
CA ALA A 192 18.32 -11.20 22.90
C ALA A 192 19.63 -11.60 23.62
N LYS A 193 20.08 -12.84 23.45
CA LYS A 193 21.36 -13.32 24.03
C LYS A 193 22.57 -12.52 23.53
N ARG A 194 22.57 -12.15 22.24
CA ARG A 194 23.62 -11.29 21.68
C ARG A 194 23.66 -9.94 22.36
N LYS A 195 22.50 -9.30 22.52
CA LYS A 195 22.37 -8.00 23.18
C LYS A 195 22.84 -8.04 24.64
N GLU A 196 22.50 -9.10 25.37
CA GLU A 196 22.96 -9.30 26.75
C GLU A 196 24.48 -9.51 26.84
N ARG A 197 25.07 -10.22 25.88
CA ARG A 197 26.53 -10.38 25.81
C ARG A 197 27.23 -9.06 25.51
N GLU A 198 26.77 -8.32 24.51
CA GLU A 198 27.32 -7.01 24.13
C GLU A 198 27.24 -6.01 25.30
N ALA A 199 26.14 -6.03 26.07
CA ALA A 199 26.02 -5.22 27.28
C ALA A 199 27.07 -5.60 28.34
N ARG A 200 27.24 -6.89 28.62
CA ARG A 200 28.25 -7.36 29.59
C ARG A 200 29.68 -7.04 29.16
N GLU A 201 29.99 -7.22 27.88
CA GLU A 201 31.31 -6.87 27.32
C GLU A 201 31.58 -5.36 27.42
N SER A 202 30.56 -4.53 27.14
CA SER A 202 30.64 -3.08 27.31
C SER A 202 30.84 -2.69 28.77
N ASP A 203 30.12 -3.31 29.70
CA ASP A 203 30.23 -3.01 31.13
C ASP A 203 31.62 -3.41 31.66
N ALA A 204 32.11 -4.61 31.32
CA ALA A 204 33.45 -5.08 31.68
C ALA A 204 34.56 -4.15 31.14
N ALA A 205 34.41 -3.68 29.89
CA ALA A 205 35.35 -2.73 29.30
C ALA A 205 35.37 -1.37 30.03
N MET A 206 34.25 -0.97 30.62
CA MET A 206 34.12 0.29 31.36
C MET A 206 34.57 0.17 32.83
N THR A 207 34.39 -0.98 33.47
CA THR A 207 34.77 -1.21 34.87
C THR A 207 36.20 -1.71 35.04
N GLY A 208 36.83 -2.21 33.96
CA GLY A 208 38.19 -2.76 34.00
C GLY A 208 38.28 -4.15 34.63
N ASP A 209 37.14 -4.77 34.95
CA ASP A 209 37.02 -6.18 35.33
C ASP A 209 37.04 -7.03 34.04
N TRP A 210 38.24 -7.34 33.55
CA TRP A 210 38.46 -8.28 32.44
C TRP A 210 38.67 -9.71 32.95
#